data_AF-A0A9P0D151-F1
#
_entry.id   AF-A0A9P0D151-F1
#
_cell.length_a   1.000
_cell.length_b   1.000
_cell.length_c   1.000
_cell.angle_alpha   90.00
_cell.angle_beta   90.00
_cell.angle_gamma   90.00
#
_symmetry.space_group_name_H-M   'P 1'
#
loop_
_entity.id
_entity.type
_entity.pdbx_description
1 polymer ?
#
loop_
_entity_poly.entity_id
_entity_poly.type
_entity_poly.pdbx_seq_one_letter_code
_entity_poly.pdbx_strand_id
1 'polypeptide(L)'
;MSFPTKEERTKCWSARDQYWECLDKNSVKSGDTKDINVCAEFRKMYEQSCSAQWVKHFDRKRNYLIFKEKIEKDGIPSKNEDDSSISLPRRIYNQII
;
A
#
# COMPACT_ATOMS: atom_id res chain seq x y z
N MET A 1 20.84 10.62 8.31
CA MET A 1 20.19 9.46 7.68
C MET A 1 20.92 9.17 6.38
N SER A 2 21.34 7.91 6.18
CA SER A 2 22.04 7.50 4.96
C SER A 2 21.04 7.40 3.81
N PHE A 3 21.39 7.95 2.65
CA PHE A 3 20.63 7.76 1.42
C PHE A 3 20.86 6.33 0.94
N PRO A 4 19.81 5.52 0.72
CA PRO A 4 19.98 4.15 0.28
C PRO A 4 20.66 4.13 -1.09
N THR A 5 21.68 3.29 -1.21
CA THR A 5 22.39 3.02 -2.45
C THR A 5 21.44 2.45 -3.51
N LYS A 6 21.86 2.47 -4.78
CA LYS A 6 21.05 1.93 -5.89
C LYS A 6 20.67 0.47 -5.65
N GLU A 7 21.59 -0.33 -5.11
CA GLU A 7 21.38 -1.76 -4.85
C GLU A 7 20.37 -2.00 -3.72
N GLU A 8 20.47 -1.26 -2.62
CA GLU A 8 19.51 -1.33 -1.51
C GLU A 8 18.11 -0.94 -1.96
N ARG A 9 18.00 0.06 -2.84
CA ARG A 9 16.73 0.47 -3.43
C ARG A 9 16.12 -0.64 -4.29
N THR A 10 16.93 -1.30 -5.12
CA THR A 10 16.47 -2.43 -5.94
C THR A 10 15.99 -3.59 -5.05
N LYS A 11 16.75 -3.93 -4.01
CA LYS A 11 16.36 -4.97 -3.03
C LYS A 11 15.04 -4.63 -2.32
N CYS A 12 14.88 -3.37 -1.92
CA CYS A 12 13.64 -2.89 -1.32
C CYS A 12 12.45 -3.02 -2.28
N TRP A 13 12.61 -2.64 -3.55
CA TRP A 13 11.54 -2.77 -4.54
C TRP A 13 11.20 -4.23 -4.85
N SER A 14 12.19 -5.12 -4.95
CA SER A 14 11.91 -6.55 -5.14
C SER A 14 11.17 -7.17 -3.93
N ALA A 15 11.54 -6.79 -2.71
CA ALA A 15 10.85 -7.27 -1.50
C ALA A 15 9.41 -6.74 -1.42
N ARG A 16 9.18 -5.49 -1.83
CA ARG A 16 7.84 -4.90 -1.97
C ARG A 16 6.99 -5.72 -2.93
N ASP A 17 7.52 -6.00 -4.11
CA ASP A 17 6.76 -6.64 -5.18
C ASP A 17 6.37 -8.07 -4.80
N GLN A 18 7.27 -8.82 -4.15
CA GLN A 18 6.95 -10.14 -3.59
C GLN A 18 5.85 -10.07 -2.52
N TYR A 19 5.91 -9.08 -1.62
CA TYR A 19 4.87 -8.88 -0.62
C TYR A 19 3.51 -8.55 -1.27
N TRP A 20 3.48 -7.66 -2.26
CA TRP A 20 2.25 -7.31 -2.97
C TRP A 20 1.69 -8.48 -3.77
N GLU A 21 2.53 -9.24 -4.46
CA GLU A 21 2.13 -10.45 -5.19
C GLU A 21 1.49 -11.49 -4.25
N CYS A 22 2.05 -11.67 -3.05
CA CYS A 22 1.47 -12.54 -2.03
C CYS A 22 0.06 -12.07 -1.62
N LEU A 23 -0.12 -10.76 -1.41
CA LEU A 23 -1.43 -10.22 -1.03
C LEU A 23 -2.46 -10.34 -2.16
N ASP A 24 -2.04 -10.10 -3.41
CA ASP A 24 -2.90 -10.18 -4.59
C ASP A 24 -3.33 -11.63 -4.86
N LYS A 25 -2.42 -12.60 -4.76
CA LYS A 25 -2.72 -14.04 -4.87
C LYS A 25 -3.74 -14.52 -3.85
N ASN A 26 -3.66 -14.01 -2.63
CA ASN A 26 -4.57 -14.38 -1.56
C ASN A 26 -5.86 -13.54 -1.56
N SER A 27 -6.03 -12.62 -2.53
CA SER A 27 -7.16 -11.70 -2.65
C SER A 27 -7.46 -10.93 -1.35
N VAL A 28 -6.44 -10.71 -0.53
CA VAL A 28 -6.64 -10.11 0.78
C VAL A 28 -6.75 -8.61 0.61
N LYS A 29 -7.92 -8.09 0.98
CA LYS A 29 -8.19 -6.65 0.94
C LYS A 29 -7.67 -6.09 2.26
N SER A 30 -6.93 -4.98 2.16
CA SER A 30 -6.28 -4.33 3.29
C SER A 30 -7.22 -4.19 4.49
N GLY A 31 -6.99 -4.98 5.55
CA GLY A 31 -7.76 -4.90 6.80
C GLY A 31 -8.22 -6.27 7.35
N ASP A 32 -8.09 -7.35 6.59
CA ASP A 32 -8.48 -8.68 7.06
C ASP A 32 -7.36 -9.31 7.88
N THR A 33 -7.66 -9.83 9.08
CA THR A 33 -6.69 -10.49 9.97
C THR A 33 -5.96 -11.69 9.33
N LYS A 34 -6.48 -12.22 8.20
CA LYS A 34 -5.83 -13.21 7.34
C LYS A 34 -4.55 -12.69 6.64
N ASP A 35 -4.45 -11.38 6.41
CA ASP A 35 -3.27 -10.69 5.85
C ASP A 35 -1.99 -11.05 6.60
N ILE A 36 -2.09 -11.14 7.93
CA ILE A 36 -0.96 -11.15 8.83
C ILE A 36 -0.23 -12.49 8.83
N ASN A 37 -0.93 -13.61 8.60
CA ASN A 37 -0.34 -14.94 8.76
C ASN A 37 0.28 -15.50 7.48
N VAL A 38 -0.31 -15.23 6.30
CA VAL A 38 0.16 -15.83 5.03
C VAL A 38 1.34 -15.07 4.45
N CYS A 39 1.31 -13.73 4.52
CA CYS A 39 2.35 -12.88 3.94
C CYS A 39 3.27 -12.24 5.01
N ALA A 40 3.23 -12.75 6.26
CA ALA A 40 4.01 -12.24 7.39
C ALA A 40 5.52 -12.26 7.12
N GLU A 41 6.00 -13.33 6.48
CA GLU A 41 7.42 -13.52 6.19
C GLU A 41 7.91 -12.46 5.19
N PHE A 42 7.18 -12.29 4.09
CA PHE A 42 7.46 -11.24 3.10
C PHE A 42 7.35 -9.84 3.71
N ARG A 43 6.41 -9.62 4.64
CA ARG A 43 6.30 -8.35 5.38
C ARG A 43 7.56 -8.04 6.19
N LYS A 44 8.10 -9.02 6.90
CA LYS A 44 9.36 -8.85 7.66
C LYS A 44 10.53 -8.53 6.73
N MET A 45 10.67 -9.26 5.62
CA MET A 45 11.73 -9.00 4.64
C MET A 45 11.60 -7.60 4.03
N TYR A 46 10.37 -7.16 3.78
CA TYR A 46 10.08 -5.84 3.26
C TYR A 46 10.44 -4.72 4.24
N GLU A 47 10.08 -4.84 5.52
CA GLU A 47 10.43 -3.88 6.57
C GLU A 47 11.93 -3.85 6.89
N GLN A 48 12.64 -4.97 6.72
CA GLN A 48 14.09 -5.04 6.89
C GLN A 48 14.85 -4.47 5.69
N SER A 49 14.35 -4.68 4.48
CA SER A 49 15.02 -4.24 3.24
C SER A 49 14.75 -2.77 2.92
N CYS A 50 13.64 -2.22 3.39
CA CYS A 50 13.21 -0.86 3.11
C CYS A 50 13.27 0.05 4.33
N SER A 51 13.52 1.34 4.11
CA SER A 51 13.32 2.34 5.16
C SER A 51 11.85 2.37 5.61
N ALA A 52 11.62 2.56 6.91
CA ALA A 52 10.28 2.70 7.48
C ALA A 52 9.43 3.82 6.81
N GLN A 53 10.06 4.88 6.30
CA GLN A 53 9.36 5.93 5.55
C GLN A 53 8.83 5.43 4.21
N TRP A 54 9.60 4.58 3.52
CA TRP A 54 9.21 4.00 2.25
C TRP A 54 8.11 2.98 2.43
N VAL A 55 8.21 2.11 3.44
CA VAL A 55 7.14 1.16 3.81
C VAL A 55 5.81 1.91 4.01
N LYS A 56 5.80 2.95 4.85
CA LYS A 56 4.60 3.80 5.07
C LYS A 56 4.08 4.48 3.79
N HIS A 57 4.97 4.89 2.89
CA HIS A 57 4.57 5.51 1.64
C HIS A 57 3.92 4.50 0.69
N PHE A 58 4.53 3.33 0.53
CA PHE A 58 4.06 2.27 -0.36
C PHE A 58 2.78 1.62 0.16
N ASP A 59 2.62 1.40 1.46
CA ASP A 59 1.38 0.89 2.05
C ASP A 59 0.20 1.83 1.75
N ARG A 60 0.40 3.14 1.94
CA ARG A 60 -0.60 4.15 1.58
C ARG A 60 -0.91 4.15 0.09
N LYS A 61 0.12 4.01 -0.75
CA LYS A 61 -0.06 3.93 -2.21
C LYS A 61 -0.87 2.70 -2.61
N ARG A 62 -0.61 1.53 -2.03
CA ARG A 62 -1.37 0.31 -2.32
C ARG A 62 -2.84 0.47 -1.93
N ASN A 63 -3.12 0.99 -0.73
CA ASN A 63 -4.50 1.23 -0.28
C ASN A 63 -5.25 2.19 -1.22
N TYR A 64 -4.58 3.25 -1.68
CA TYR A 64 -5.15 4.16 -2.66
C TYR A 64 -5.44 3.47 -4.01
N LEU A 65 -4.55 2.61 -4.51
CA LEU A 65 -4.76 1.88 -5.75
C LEU A 65 -5.96 0.92 -5.65
N ILE A 66 -6.07 0.18 -4.55
CA ILE A 66 -7.23 -0.70 -4.27
C ILE A 66 -8.52 0.12 -4.21
N PHE A 67 -8.48 1.27 -3.53
CA PHE A 67 -9.64 2.16 -3.45
C PHE A 67 -10.02 2.75 -4.82
N LYS A 68 -9.03 3.16 -5.63
CA LYS A 68 -9.25 3.65 -6.99
C LYS A 68 -9.91 2.59 -7.86
N GLU A 69 -9.43 1.36 -7.79
CA GLU A 69 -9.99 0.23 -8.53
C GLU A 69 -11.44 -0.05 -8.11
N LYS A 70 -11.75 0.02 -6.81
CA LYS A 70 -13.13 -0.09 -6.33
C LYS A 70 -14.04 1.02 -6.86
N ILE A 71 -13.58 2.27 -6.86
CA ILE A 71 -14.34 3.40 -7.43
C ILE A 71 -14.56 3.22 -8.93
N GLU A 72 -13.56 2.74 -9.68
CA GLU A 72 -13.71 2.52 -11.13
C GLU A 72 -14.73 1.41 -11.43
N LYS A 73 -14.80 0.38 -10.58
CA LYS A 73 -15.74 -0.75 -10.73
C LYS A 73 -17.16 -0.43 -10.25
N ASP A 74 -17.30 0.20 -9.08
CA ASP A 74 -18.58 0.38 -8.39
C ASP A 74 -19.17 1.80 -8.59
N GLY A 75 -18.44 2.70 -9.25
CA GLY A 75 -18.79 4.11 -9.41
C GLY A 75 -18.39 4.97 -8.21
N ILE A 76 -18.43 6.31 -8.36
CA ILE A 76 -18.11 7.24 -7.27
C ILE A 76 -19.19 7.09 -6.19
N PRO A 77 -18.84 6.72 -4.94
CA PRO A 77 -19.83 6.67 -3.87
C PRO A 77 -20.37 8.09 -3.65
N SER A 78 -21.68 8.28 -3.84
CA SER A 78 -22.34 9.53 -3.47
C SER A 78 -22.13 9.73 -1.97
N LYS A 79 -21.70 10.92 -1.55
CA LYS A 79 -21.44 11.29 -0.16
C LYS A 79 -22.60 10.82 0.75
N ASN A 80 -22.43 9.68 1.41
CA ASN A 80 -23.22 9.27 2.55
C ASN A 80 -22.21 9.08 3.68
N GLU A 81 -22.50 9.68 4.84
CA GLU A 81 -21.55 10.06 5.89
C GLU A 81 -20.99 8.90 6.74
N ASP A 82 -21.23 7.64 6.36
CA ASP A 82 -20.95 6.48 7.22
C ASP A 82 -19.87 5.53 6.67
N ASP A 83 -18.89 6.03 5.91
CA ASP A 83 -17.73 5.23 5.51
C ASP A 83 -16.46 5.71 6.24
N SER A 84 -16.09 4.95 7.27
CA SER A 84 -14.89 5.16 8.11
C SER A 84 -13.56 5.09 7.32
N SER A 85 -13.61 4.73 6.03
CA SER A 85 -12.48 4.83 5.10
C SER A 85 -12.20 6.26 4.58
N ILE A 86 -13.11 7.22 4.82
CA ILE A 86 -13.00 8.64 4.39
C ILE A 86 -12.15 9.50 5.34
N SER A 87 -11.71 8.96 6.48
CA SER A 87 -10.99 9.72 7.52
C SER A 87 -9.56 10.12 7.16
N LEU A 88 -8.99 9.64 6.04
CA LEU A 88 -7.70 10.16 5.58
C LEU A 88 -7.93 11.40 4.71
N PRO A 89 -7.38 12.57 5.08
CA PRO A 89 -7.61 13.81 4.35
C PRO A 89 -7.20 13.58 2.90
N ARG A 90 -8.16 13.78 1.97
CA ARG A 90 -7.88 13.83 0.54
C ARG A 90 -6.88 14.95 0.32
N ARG A 91 -5.58 14.64 0.29
CA ARG A 91 -4.59 15.53 -0.30
C ARG A 91 -4.89 15.53 -1.78
N ILE A 92 -5.67 16.52 -2.20
CA ILE A 92 -5.74 16.96 -3.57
C ILE A 92 -4.29 17.24 -3.96
N TYR A 93 -3.67 16.32 -4.69
CA TYR A 93 -2.46 16.66 -5.44
C TYR A 93 -2.94 17.64 -6.50
N ASN A 94 -2.91 18.93 -6.18
CA ASN A 94 -2.87 19.94 -7.21
C ASN A 94 -1.63 19.60 -8.03
N GLN A 95 -1.84 19.12 -9.26
CA GLN A 95 -0.81 19.12 -10.28
C GLN A 95 -0.29 20.55 -10.36
N ILE A 96 0.91 20.77 -9.84
CA ILE A 96 1.68 21.96 -10.16
C ILE A 96 2.16 21.72 -11.58
N ILE A 97 1.68 22.58 -12.48
CA ILE A 97 2.08 22.70 -13.89
C ILE A 97 3.58 22.92 -13.98
#